data_AF-A0A6I1QSV6-F1
#
_entry.id   AF-A0A6I1QSV6-F1
#
_cell.length_a   1.000
_cell.length_b   1.000
_cell.length_c   1.000
_cell.angle_alpha   90.00
_cell.angle_beta   90.00
_cell.angle_gamma   90.00
#
_symmetry.space_group_name_H-M   'P 1'
#
loop_
_entity.id
_entity.type
_entity.pdbx_description
1 polymer ?
#
loop_
_entity_poly.entity_id
_entity_poly.type
_entity_poly.pdbx_seq_one_letter_code
_entity_poly.pdbx_strand_id
1 'polypeptide(L)'
;MAPNIVLMANVPCITPDIADVLRHELTHLVVEEALRGPFGSIPLWLNEGAAVYSQSTPGNYEPVVSDAIRRDELMTINQISSSPGDPSLVLLFYGQSWSIVNYLIEEYGEDAFGGLFRLYREGATSDRALEEVYGVGLVDLEDEWRESVGLEPRVRATAPDDDDDDDGVGAQATSPSDDDDGSAFAPIAIIAASTLGLLAVLGIVGVYLTRRPNQ
;
A
#
# COMPACT_ATOMS: atom_id res chain seq x y z
N MET A 1 -34.46 -14.84 -6.21
CA MET A 1 -33.13 -14.22 -6.23
C MET A 1 -32.19 -15.14 -5.49
N ALA A 2 -31.07 -15.54 -6.11
CA ALA A 2 -30.03 -16.31 -5.42
C ALA A 2 -29.28 -15.39 -4.44
N PRO A 3 -28.64 -15.91 -3.39
CA PRO A 3 -27.78 -15.11 -2.52
C PRO A 3 -26.60 -14.52 -3.33
N ASN A 4 -26.27 -13.24 -3.10
CA ASN A 4 -25.15 -12.55 -3.75
C ASN A 4 -23.78 -12.97 -3.18
N ILE A 5 -23.75 -13.49 -1.95
CA ILE A 5 -22.53 -14.02 -1.29
C ILE A 5 -22.92 -15.32 -0.58
N VAL A 6 -22.14 -16.38 -0.78
CA VAL A 6 -22.30 -17.67 -0.10
C VAL A 6 -20.97 -18.04 0.56
N LEU A 7 -20.93 -17.96 1.90
CA LEU A 7 -19.80 -18.44 2.69
C LEU A 7 -20.06 -19.88 3.12
N MET A 8 -19.26 -20.83 2.63
CA MET A 8 -19.31 -22.23 3.05
C MET A 8 -18.05 -22.57 3.83
N ALA A 9 -18.18 -22.62 5.16
CA ALA A 9 -17.13 -23.09 6.05
C ALA A 9 -17.48 -24.49 6.56
N ASN A 10 -16.74 -25.52 6.10
CA ASN A 10 -16.87 -26.89 6.61
C ASN A 10 -15.86 -27.15 7.74
N VAL A 11 -15.91 -26.30 8.77
CA VAL A 11 -15.05 -26.40 9.96
C VAL A 11 -15.95 -26.43 11.21
N PRO A 12 -15.67 -27.31 12.19
CA PRO A 12 -16.52 -27.47 13.38
C PRO A 12 -16.59 -26.21 14.26
N CYS A 13 -15.63 -25.29 14.10
CA CYS A 13 -15.67 -23.92 14.61
C CYS A 13 -14.70 -23.04 13.83
N ILE A 14 -15.03 -21.75 13.68
CA ILE A 14 -14.12 -20.74 13.13
C ILE A 14 -13.19 -20.33 14.26
N THR A 15 -11.89 -20.60 14.12
CA THR A 15 -10.87 -20.12 15.07
C THR A 15 -10.67 -18.61 14.89
N PRO A 16 -10.14 -17.89 15.91
CA PRO A 16 -9.79 -16.47 15.76
C PRO A 16 -8.93 -16.19 14.52
N ASP A 17 -7.92 -17.03 14.26
CA ASP A 17 -7.07 -16.91 13.08
C ASP A 17 -7.87 -16.98 11.75
N ILE A 18 -8.83 -17.90 11.64
CA ILE A 18 -9.68 -18.00 10.45
C ILE A 18 -10.65 -16.80 10.37
N ALA A 19 -11.17 -16.34 11.51
CA ALA A 19 -12.04 -15.16 11.54
C ALA A 19 -11.31 -13.90 11.03
N ASP A 20 -10.04 -13.73 11.39
CA ASP A 20 -9.24 -12.60 10.93
C ASP A 20 -8.90 -12.68 9.44
N VAL A 21 -8.56 -13.88 8.94
CA VAL A 21 -8.43 -14.09 7.48
C VAL A 21 -9.74 -13.75 6.77
N LEU A 22 -10.90 -14.17 7.29
CA LEU A 22 -12.18 -13.84 6.68
C LEU A 22 -12.48 -12.33 6.70
N ARG A 23 -12.13 -11.61 7.78
CA ARG A 23 -12.28 -10.16 7.86
C ARG A 23 -11.39 -9.45 6.85
N HIS A 24 -10.14 -9.88 6.74
CA HIS A 24 -9.17 -9.37 5.78
C HIS A 24 -9.69 -9.52 4.35
N GLU A 25 -10.01 -10.74 3.94
CA GLU A 25 -10.47 -11.04 2.58
C GLU A 25 -11.83 -10.39 2.27
N LEU A 26 -12.76 -10.34 3.24
CA LEU A 26 -14.03 -9.65 3.06
C LEU A 26 -13.82 -8.14 2.85
N THR A 27 -12.81 -7.55 3.49
CA THR A 27 -12.50 -6.13 3.32
C THR A 27 -12.11 -5.84 1.88
N HIS A 28 -11.28 -6.67 1.26
CA HIS A 28 -10.93 -6.50 -0.16
C HIS A 28 -12.17 -6.56 -1.08
N LEU A 29 -13.11 -7.48 -0.82
CA LEU A 29 -14.36 -7.55 -1.60
C LEU A 29 -15.22 -6.28 -1.43
N VAL A 30 -15.30 -5.75 -0.21
CA VAL A 30 -16.03 -4.51 0.07
C VAL A 30 -15.35 -3.32 -0.59
N VAL A 31 -14.02 -3.23 -0.54
CA VAL A 31 -13.24 -2.18 -1.19
C VAL A 31 -13.39 -2.25 -2.72
N GLU A 32 -13.31 -3.44 -3.31
CA GLU A 32 -13.51 -3.63 -4.75
C GLU A 32 -14.91 -3.18 -5.20
N GLU A 33 -15.96 -3.53 -4.45
CA GLU A 33 -17.32 -3.07 -4.75
C GLU A 33 -17.46 -1.56 -4.54
N ALA A 34 -16.86 -1.00 -3.48
CA ALA A 34 -16.88 0.44 -3.21
C ALA A 34 -16.18 1.25 -4.32
N LEU A 35 -15.14 0.70 -4.93
CA LEU A 35 -14.41 1.32 -6.02
C LEU A 35 -14.99 0.99 -7.41
N ARG A 36 -16.02 0.15 -7.51
CA ARG A 36 -16.53 -0.31 -8.81
C ARG A 36 -16.93 0.87 -9.72
N GLY A 37 -16.23 0.98 -10.84
CA GLY A 37 -16.40 2.04 -11.82
C GLY A 37 -15.21 2.11 -12.80
N PRO A 38 -15.29 2.95 -13.85
CA PRO A 38 -14.25 3.03 -14.88
C PRO A 38 -12.93 3.64 -14.40
N PHE A 39 -12.92 4.35 -13.28
CA PHE A 39 -11.75 5.07 -12.75
C PHE A 39 -11.34 4.61 -11.34
N GLY A 40 -12.03 3.60 -10.80
CA GLY A 40 -11.81 3.12 -9.45
C GLY A 40 -10.45 2.47 -9.28
N SER A 41 -9.58 3.10 -8.50
CA SER A 41 -8.32 2.53 -8.07
C SER A 41 -7.92 3.15 -6.74
N ILE A 42 -7.17 2.40 -5.93
CA ILE A 42 -6.72 2.80 -4.61
C ILE A 42 -5.26 2.37 -4.44
N PRO A 43 -4.40 3.14 -3.75
CA PRO A 43 -3.03 2.71 -3.49
C PRO A 43 -2.99 1.44 -2.63
N LEU A 44 -1.98 0.60 -2.86
CA LEU A 44 -1.91 -0.72 -2.25
C LEU A 44 -1.86 -0.67 -0.71
N TRP A 45 -1.08 0.26 -0.14
CA TRP A 45 -1.02 0.44 1.32
C TRP A 45 -2.39 0.70 1.96
N LEU A 46 -3.29 1.43 1.28
CA LEU A 46 -4.58 1.78 1.85
C LEU A 46 -5.53 0.58 1.79
N ASN A 47 -5.50 -0.19 0.70
CA ASN A 47 -6.28 -1.43 0.58
C ASN A 47 -5.84 -2.48 1.62
N GLU A 48 -4.53 -2.73 1.71
CA GLU A 48 -3.97 -3.73 2.63
C GLU A 48 -4.05 -3.27 4.09
N GLY A 49 -3.81 -1.99 4.35
CA GLY A 49 -3.98 -1.39 5.67
C GLY A 49 -5.41 -1.49 6.18
N ALA A 50 -6.42 -1.24 5.34
CA ALA A 50 -7.83 -1.40 5.69
C ALA A 50 -8.17 -2.87 6.01
N ALA A 51 -7.61 -3.81 5.24
CA ALA A 51 -7.82 -5.24 5.45
C ALA A 51 -7.22 -5.72 6.77
N VAL A 52 -5.98 -5.30 7.09
CA VAL A 52 -5.33 -5.60 8.38
C VAL A 52 -6.04 -4.88 9.55
N TYR A 53 -6.48 -3.63 9.38
CA TYR A 53 -7.24 -2.89 10.39
C TYR A 53 -8.56 -3.59 10.75
N SER A 54 -9.20 -4.24 9.78
CA SER A 54 -10.46 -4.95 9.99
C SER A 54 -10.32 -6.27 10.76
N GLN A 55 -9.10 -6.77 10.95
CA GLN A 55 -8.81 -7.92 11.79
C GLN A 55 -9.00 -7.58 13.27
N SER A 56 -9.08 -8.59 14.13
CA SER A 56 -9.13 -8.38 15.59
C SER A 56 -7.80 -7.89 16.17
N THR A 57 -6.70 -8.12 15.46
CA THR A 57 -5.34 -7.71 15.82
C THR A 57 -4.46 -7.61 14.56
N PRO A 58 -3.44 -6.72 14.54
CA PRO A 58 -2.37 -6.76 13.55
C PRO A 58 -1.44 -7.99 13.70
N GLY A 59 -1.53 -8.72 14.82
CA GLY A 59 -0.78 -9.96 15.04
C GLY A 59 0.74 -9.79 14.86
N ASN A 60 1.33 -10.58 13.97
CA ASN A 60 2.78 -10.58 13.73
C ASN A 60 3.29 -9.31 13.02
N TYR A 61 2.41 -8.44 12.51
CA TYR A 61 2.81 -7.20 11.85
C TYR A 61 3.20 -6.10 12.84
N GLU A 62 2.55 -6.04 14.01
CA GLU A 62 2.77 -5.00 15.02
C GLU A 62 4.20 -4.99 15.58
N PRO A 63 4.81 -6.14 15.95
CA PRO A 63 6.22 -6.16 16.35
C PRO A 63 7.16 -5.70 15.24
N VAL A 64 6.87 -6.02 13.97
CA VAL A 64 7.72 -5.66 12.83
C VAL A 64 7.70 -4.15 12.58
N VAL A 65 6.51 -3.53 12.54
CA VAL A 65 6.42 -2.06 12.37
C VAL A 65 6.98 -1.33 13.58
N SER A 66 6.74 -1.82 14.81
CA SER A 66 7.33 -1.25 16.03
C SER A 66 8.87 -1.29 16.00
N ASP A 67 9.43 -2.39 15.50
CA ASP A 67 10.87 -2.56 15.32
C ASP A 67 11.46 -1.61 14.28
N ALA A 68 10.73 -1.37 13.18
CA ALA A 68 11.14 -0.43 12.14
C ALA A 68 11.02 1.04 12.60
N ILE A 69 9.96 1.39 13.34
CA ILE A 69 9.80 2.71 13.98
C ILE A 69 11.01 2.99 14.89
N ARG A 70 11.36 2.07 15.80
CA ARG A 70 12.51 2.27 16.71
C ARG A 70 13.85 2.45 16.00
N ARG A 71 14.00 1.95 14.78
CA ARG A 71 15.22 2.05 13.96
C ARG A 71 15.17 3.19 12.94
N ASP A 72 14.04 3.87 12.82
CA ASP A 72 13.71 4.78 11.70
C ASP A 72 13.99 4.15 10.32
N GLU A 73 13.63 2.87 10.17
CA GLU A 73 13.83 2.06 8.95
C GLU A 73 12.48 1.83 8.23
N LEU A 74 11.63 2.86 8.20
CA LEU A 74 10.33 2.82 7.55
C LEU A 74 10.41 3.15 6.06
N MET A 75 9.57 2.50 5.26
CA MET A 75 9.39 2.86 3.84
C MET A 75 8.60 4.17 3.70
N THR A 76 8.75 4.91 2.61
CA THR A 76 7.84 6.04 2.32
C THR A 76 6.46 5.51 1.92
N ILE A 77 5.39 6.30 2.11
CA ILE A 77 4.04 5.97 1.67
C ILE A 77 4.01 5.75 0.15
N ASN A 78 4.82 6.50 -0.60
CA ASN A 78 5.01 6.28 -2.03
C ASN A 78 5.60 4.90 -2.35
N GLN A 79 6.62 4.45 -1.60
CA GLN A 79 7.22 3.12 -1.79
C GLN A 79 6.20 2.00 -1.57
N ILE A 80 5.31 2.13 -0.58
CA ILE A 80 4.27 1.14 -0.27
C ILE A 80 2.95 1.36 -1.04
N SER A 81 2.89 2.34 -1.95
CA SER A 81 1.75 2.49 -2.85
C SER A 81 1.69 1.40 -3.93
N SER A 82 2.74 0.59 -4.03
CA SER A 82 2.85 -0.61 -4.85
C SER A 82 3.52 -1.74 -4.06
N SER A 83 3.48 -2.97 -4.60
CA SER A 83 4.07 -4.13 -3.93
C SER A 83 5.57 -3.92 -3.70
N PRO A 84 6.11 -4.24 -2.51
CA PRO A 84 7.55 -4.25 -2.31
C PRO A 84 8.19 -5.27 -3.26
N GLY A 85 9.27 -4.85 -3.94
CA GLY A 85 10.05 -5.75 -4.81
C GLY A 85 10.92 -6.75 -4.03
N ASP A 86 11.18 -6.47 -2.75
CA ASP A 86 11.94 -7.33 -1.85
C ASP A 86 10.98 -8.14 -0.93
N PRO A 87 10.99 -9.48 -1.01
CA PRO A 87 10.20 -10.34 -0.13
C PRO A 87 10.45 -10.12 1.37
N SER A 88 11.64 -9.64 1.76
CA SER A 88 11.98 -9.36 3.16
C SER A 88 11.17 -8.20 3.74
N LEU A 89 10.65 -7.30 2.90
CA LEU A 89 9.89 -6.12 3.30
C LEU A 89 8.38 -6.38 3.41
N VAL A 90 7.88 -7.55 3.00
CA VAL A 90 6.45 -7.84 2.94
C VAL A 90 5.75 -7.68 4.30
N LEU A 91 6.34 -8.19 5.39
CA LEU A 91 5.76 -8.04 6.72
C LEU A 91 5.73 -6.58 7.18
N LEU A 92 6.79 -5.82 6.89
CA LEU A 92 6.84 -4.39 7.18
C LEU A 92 5.82 -3.62 6.33
N PHE A 93 5.65 -3.99 5.07
CA PHE A 93 4.65 -3.41 4.17
C PHE A 93 3.23 -3.53 4.76
N TYR A 94 2.81 -4.72 5.20
CA TYR A 94 1.50 -4.90 5.84
C TYR A 94 1.38 -4.14 7.17
N GLY A 95 2.39 -4.25 8.04
CA GLY A 95 2.37 -3.59 9.35
C GLY A 95 2.39 -2.07 9.28
N GLN A 96 3.17 -1.52 8.36
CA GLN A 96 3.24 -0.08 8.15
C GLN A 96 1.95 0.44 7.53
N SER A 97 1.40 -0.26 6.54
CA SER A 97 0.11 0.06 5.93
C SER A 97 -1.02 0.10 6.97
N TRP A 98 -1.07 -0.91 7.84
CA TRP A 98 -1.99 -0.93 8.99
C TRP A 98 -1.78 0.25 9.93
N SER A 99 -0.54 0.55 10.30
CA SER A 99 -0.22 1.64 11.23
C SER A 99 -0.68 3.00 10.69
N ILE A 100 -0.53 3.26 9.40
CA ILE A 100 -0.99 4.50 8.76
C ILE A 100 -2.53 4.56 8.72
N VAL A 101 -3.19 3.46 8.36
CA VAL A 101 -4.67 3.41 8.36
C VAL A 101 -5.23 3.57 9.76
N ASN A 102 -4.63 2.92 10.76
CA ASN A 102 -5.00 3.09 12.15
C ASN A 102 -4.85 4.54 12.60
N TYR A 103 -3.74 5.20 12.25
CA TYR A 103 -3.55 6.64 12.51
C TYR A 103 -4.66 7.49 11.88
N LEU A 104 -4.96 7.27 10.59
CA LEU A 104 -6.02 8.01 9.89
C LEU A 104 -7.38 7.86 10.58
N ILE A 105 -7.73 6.66 11.03
CA ILE A 105 -9.02 6.40 11.67
C ILE A 105 -9.06 6.97 13.09
N GLU A 106 -7.98 6.84 13.88
CA GLU A 106 -7.92 7.38 15.24
C GLU A 106 -7.91 8.91 15.27
N GLU A 107 -7.19 9.56 14.34
CA GLU A 107 -7.06 11.02 14.30
C GLU A 107 -8.27 11.69 13.62
N TYR A 108 -8.73 11.15 12.49
CA TYR A 108 -9.72 11.80 11.63
C TYR A 108 -11.10 11.12 11.64
N GLY A 109 -11.21 9.91 12.18
CA GLY A 109 -12.47 9.17 12.32
C GLY A 109 -12.87 8.33 11.09
N GLU A 110 -13.75 7.35 11.34
CA GLU A 110 -14.22 6.40 10.32
C GLU A 110 -14.97 7.07 9.15
N ASP A 111 -15.72 8.14 9.41
CA ASP A 111 -16.47 8.85 8.36
C ASP A 111 -15.53 9.53 7.35
N ALA A 112 -14.44 10.14 7.84
CA ALA A 112 -13.42 10.74 6.98
C ALA A 112 -12.70 9.65 6.18
N PHE A 113 -12.32 8.55 6.85
CA PHE A 113 -11.72 7.39 6.20
C PHE A 113 -12.59 6.81 5.07
N GLY A 114 -13.90 6.64 5.32
CA GLY A 114 -14.86 6.24 4.29
C GLY A 114 -14.96 7.22 3.12
N GLY A 115 -14.75 8.52 3.38
CA GLY A 115 -14.71 9.58 2.39
C GLY A 115 -13.64 9.40 1.31
N LEU A 116 -12.49 8.79 1.65
CA LEU A 116 -11.44 8.49 0.68
C LEU A 116 -11.92 7.57 -0.45
N PHE A 117 -12.63 6.50 -0.10
CA PHE A 117 -13.09 5.50 -1.08
C PHE A 117 -14.05 6.11 -2.11
N ARG A 118 -14.85 7.11 -1.70
CA ARG A 118 -15.69 7.87 -2.64
C ARG A 118 -14.86 8.62 -3.67
N LEU A 119 -13.80 9.32 -3.24
CA LEU A 119 -12.94 10.10 -4.14
C LEU A 119 -12.12 9.18 -5.06
N TYR A 120 -11.60 8.07 -4.52
CA TYR A 120 -10.90 7.05 -5.32
C TYR A 120 -11.81 6.40 -6.36
N ARG A 121 -13.08 6.15 -6.04
CA ARG A 121 -14.08 5.67 -7.00
C ARG A 121 -14.27 6.66 -8.17
N GLU A 122 -14.13 7.95 -7.91
CA GLU A 122 -14.23 9.03 -8.90
C GLU A 122 -12.92 9.24 -9.69
N GLY A 123 -11.85 8.51 -9.35
CA GLY A 123 -10.55 8.60 -10.02
C GLY A 123 -9.62 9.68 -9.46
N ALA A 124 -9.86 10.15 -8.24
CA ALA A 124 -8.94 11.09 -7.59
C ALA A 124 -7.56 10.46 -7.37
N THR A 125 -6.51 11.27 -7.52
CA THR A 125 -5.15 10.91 -7.09
C THR A 125 -5.08 10.88 -5.57
N SER A 126 -4.07 10.21 -5.00
CA SER A 126 -3.89 10.17 -3.54
C SER A 126 -3.74 11.56 -2.93
N ASP A 127 -2.91 12.44 -3.49
CA ASP A 127 -2.78 13.80 -2.99
C ASP A 127 -4.12 14.54 -2.98
N ARG A 128 -4.87 14.47 -4.09
CA ARG A 128 -6.19 15.12 -4.17
C ARG A 128 -7.18 14.53 -3.15
N ALA A 129 -7.22 13.21 -3.03
CA ALA A 129 -8.16 12.54 -2.13
C ALA A 129 -7.86 12.88 -0.66
N LEU A 130 -6.58 12.88 -0.28
CA LEU A 130 -6.14 13.24 1.06
C LEU A 130 -6.36 14.72 1.34
N GLU A 131 -6.06 15.61 0.40
CA GLU A 131 -6.25 17.05 0.57
C GLU A 131 -7.74 17.41 0.73
N GLU A 132 -8.63 16.76 -0.03
CA GLU A 132 -10.08 16.99 0.10
C GLU A 132 -10.68 16.45 1.40
N VAL A 133 -10.16 15.33 1.94
CA VAL A 133 -10.72 14.68 3.13
C VAL A 133 -10.10 15.18 4.42
N TYR A 134 -8.78 15.36 4.44
CA TYR A 134 -7.99 15.65 5.63
C TYR A 134 -7.31 17.03 5.58
N GLY A 135 -7.26 17.67 4.42
CA GLY A 135 -6.57 18.96 4.25
C GLY A 135 -5.06 18.86 4.09
N VAL A 136 -4.52 17.65 3.88
CA VAL A 136 -3.08 17.37 3.79
C VAL A 136 -2.74 16.55 2.55
N GLY A 137 -1.58 16.80 1.95
CA GLY A 137 -1.05 15.97 0.86
C GLY A 137 -0.46 14.66 1.37
N LEU A 138 -0.06 13.77 0.46
CA LEU A 138 0.55 12.47 0.82
C LEU A 138 1.86 12.64 1.60
N VAL A 139 2.59 13.69 1.25
CA VAL A 139 3.89 14.05 1.84
C VAL A 139 3.73 14.56 3.27
N ASP A 140 2.72 15.38 3.51
CA ASP A 140 2.40 15.92 4.84
C ASP A 140 1.80 14.82 5.73
N LEU A 141 0.92 13.98 5.18
CA LEU A 141 0.42 12.80 5.87
C LEU A 141 1.56 11.89 6.37
N GLU A 142 2.59 11.69 5.55
CA GLU A 142 3.75 10.90 5.96
C GLU A 142 4.48 11.51 7.17
N ASP A 143 4.66 12.83 7.17
CA ASP A 143 5.30 13.52 8.30
C ASP A 143 4.42 13.49 9.55
N GLU A 144 3.13 13.79 9.43
CA GLU A 144 2.19 13.76 10.56
C GLU A 144 2.09 12.36 11.18
N TRP A 145 1.99 11.32 10.36
CA TRP A 145 2.00 9.94 10.84
C TRP A 145 3.32 9.60 11.54
N ARG A 146 4.47 10.02 10.98
CA ARG A 146 5.78 9.82 11.61
C ARG A 146 5.87 10.50 12.97
N GLU A 147 5.41 11.75 13.06
CA GLU A 147 5.35 12.50 14.33
C GLU A 147 4.45 11.79 15.35
N SER A 148 3.31 11.25 14.92
CA SER A 148 2.38 10.50 15.79
C SER A 148 3.02 9.27 16.43
N VAL A 149 4.02 8.66 15.77
CA VAL A 149 4.77 7.50 16.29
C VAL A 149 6.13 7.88 16.90
N GLY A 150 6.38 9.18 17.11
CA GLY A 150 7.56 9.71 17.80
C GLY A 150 8.82 9.81 16.93
N LEU A 151 8.66 9.90 15.61
CA LEU A 151 9.74 10.13 14.67
C LEU A 151 9.72 11.56 14.13
N GLU A 152 10.88 12.04 13.69
CA GLU A 152 10.98 13.33 13.01
C GLU A 152 10.44 13.23 11.57
N PRO A 153 9.96 14.35 10.99
CA PRO A 153 9.69 14.50 9.57
C PRO A 153 10.83 13.99 8.69
N ARG A 154 10.53 13.50 7.49
CA ARG A 154 11.59 13.03 6.60
C ARG A 154 12.45 14.20 6.12
N VAL A 155 13.76 14.02 6.15
CA VAL A 155 14.70 14.94 5.49
C VAL A 155 14.51 14.79 3.98
N ARG A 156 13.90 15.79 3.37
CA ARG A 156 13.77 15.89 1.91
C ARG A 156 15.03 16.52 1.35
N ALA A 157 15.58 15.94 0.28
CA ALA A 157 16.54 16.68 -0.53
C ALA A 157 15.80 17.86 -1.14
N THR A 158 16.13 19.08 -0.70
CA THR A 158 15.72 20.28 -1.45
C THR A 158 16.33 20.15 -2.84
N ALA A 159 15.55 20.43 -3.88
CA ALA A 159 16.13 20.65 -5.20
C ALA A 159 17.25 21.69 -5.04
N PRO A 160 18.37 21.58 -5.78
CA PRO A 160 19.35 22.66 -5.81
C PRO A 160 18.60 23.95 -6.13
N ASP A 161 18.80 25.00 -5.33
CA ASP A 161 18.36 26.34 -5.70
C ASP A 161 19.05 26.64 -7.04
N ASP A 162 18.27 26.73 -8.13
CA ASP A 162 18.74 27.21 -9.44
C ASP A 162 18.99 28.73 -9.39
N ASP A 163 19.75 29.19 -8.39
CA ASP A 163 20.29 30.54 -8.29
C ASP A 163 21.72 30.55 -8.88
N ASP A 164 21.85 30.16 -10.15
CA ASP A 164 23.00 30.51 -10.97
C ASP A 164 22.57 31.58 -11.99
N ASP A 165 22.61 32.84 -11.53
CA ASP A 165 22.86 34.00 -12.38
C ASP A 165 24.25 33.79 -13.05
N ASP A 166 24.28 33.26 -14.28
CA ASP A 166 25.47 33.38 -15.15
C ASP A 166 25.10 33.97 -16.51
N ASP A 167 25.73 35.10 -16.76
CA ASP A 167 25.57 35.98 -17.90
C ASP A 167 25.96 35.30 -19.22
N GLY A 168 25.15 35.51 -20.24
CA GLY A 168 25.31 34.90 -21.55
C GLY A 168 26.64 35.22 -22.24
N VAL A 169 27.23 34.18 -22.84
CA VAL A 169 28.04 34.28 -24.06
C VAL A 169 27.72 33.11 -24.98
N GLY A 170 27.22 33.43 -26.18
CA GLY A 170 26.89 32.44 -27.20
C GLY A 170 28.11 31.79 -27.86
N ALA A 171 27.96 30.54 -28.28
CA ALA A 171 28.74 29.94 -29.36
C ALA A 171 27.91 28.88 -30.08
N GLN A 172 28.11 28.85 -31.40
CA GLN A 172 27.27 28.21 -32.41
C GLN A 172 27.78 26.80 -32.75
N ALA A 173 26.83 25.87 -32.91
CA ALA A 173 26.78 24.68 -33.77
C ALA A 173 28.03 23.78 -33.98
N THR A 174 27.86 22.48 -33.70
CA THR A 174 28.06 21.39 -34.68
C THR A 174 27.28 20.12 -34.27
N SER A 175 26.46 19.59 -35.18
CA SER A 175 26.11 18.14 -35.21
C SER A 175 27.10 17.44 -36.15
N PRO A 176 27.34 16.12 -36.00
CA PRO A 176 26.60 15.18 -36.85
C PRO A 176 26.29 13.79 -36.28
N SER A 177 25.25 13.21 -36.90
CA SER A 177 24.99 11.80 -37.28
C SER A 177 24.76 10.71 -36.21
N ASP A 178 23.50 10.26 -36.22
CA ASP A 178 23.03 8.88 -36.43
C ASP A 178 23.61 7.73 -35.61
N ASP A 179 22.76 7.13 -34.77
CA ASP A 179 22.47 5.69 -34.87
C ASP A 179 21.04 5.42 -34.39
N ASP A 180 20.24 4.97 -35.36
CA ASP A 180 18.84 4.58 -35.29
C ASP A 180 18.81 3.08 -34.97
N ASP A 181 18.39 2.68 -33.76
CA ASP A 181 18.05 1.27 -33.47
C ASP A 181 16.61 1.20 -32.96
N GLY A 182 15.72 1.03 -33.92
CA GLY A 182 14.29 0.80 -33.70
C GLY A 182 14.06 -0.57 -33.07
N SER A 183 13.66 -0.57 -31.80
CA SER A 183 12.98 -1.70 -31.18
C SER A 183 11.56 -1.29 -30.83
N ALA A 184 10.63 -1.77 -31.64
CA ALA A 184 9.19 -1.59 -31.48
C ALA A 184 8.70 -2.14 -30.14
N PHE A 185 8.18 -1.28 -29.28
CA PHE A 185 7.40 -1.70 -28.12
C PHE A 185 5.94 -1.87 -28.53
N ALA A 186 5.54 -3.13 -28.75
CA ALA A 186 4.14 -3.53 -28.77
C ALA A 186 3.49 -3.29 -27.40
N PRO A 187 2.18 -2.99 -27.33
CA PRO A 187 1.50 -2.69 -26.08
C PRO A 187 1.40 -3.96 -25.22
N ILE A 188 2.09 -3.99 -24.08
CA ILE A 188 1.90 -5.03 -23.08
C ILE A 188 0.56 -4.74 -22.38
N ALA A 189 -0.41 -5.60 -22.65
CA ALA A 189 -1.62 -5.70 -21.86
C ALA A 189 -1.25 -6.03 -20.41
N ILE A 190 -1.45 -5.07 -19.50
CA ILE A 190 -1.33 -5.30 -18.06
C ILE A 190 -2.56 -6.10 -17.64
N ILE A 191 -2.39 -7.42 -17.54
CA ILE A 191 -3.34 -8.27 -16.82
C ILE A 191 -3.10 -8.00 -15.34
N ALA A 192 -4.08 -7.39 -14.68
CA ALA A 192 -4.15 -7.21 -13.24
C ALA A 192 -3.95 -8.56 -12.54
N ALA A 193 -2.79 -8.78 -11.94
CA ALA A 193 -2.48 -9.95 -11.14
C ALA A 193 -2.84 -9.69 -9.68
N SER A 194 -4.14 -9.59 -9.39
CA SER A 194 -4.71 -9.51 -8.04
C SER A 194 -4.69 -10.86 -7.31
N THR A 195 -3.59 -11.63 -7.40
CA THR A 195 -3.53 -13.02 -6.88
C THR A 195 -2.26 -13.35 -6.09
N LEU A 196 -1.50 -12.36 -5.60
CA LEU A 196 -0.28 -12.58 -4.83
C LEU A 196 -0.41 -12.33 -3.31
N GLY A 197 -1.62 -12.18 -2.78
CA GLY A 197 -1.89 -12.20 -1.33
C GLY A 197 -2.04 -13.60 -0.72
N LEU A 198 -2.49 -14.60 -1.51
CA LEU A 198 -2.91 -15.90 -0.96
C LEU A 198 -1.76 -16.91 -0.76
N LEU A 199 -0.59 -16.71 -1.37
CA LEU A 199 0.48 -17.74 -1.39
C LEU A 199 1.55 -17.61 -0.31
N ALA A 200 1.66 -16.46 0.38
CA ALA A 200 2.67 -16.30 1.43
C ALA A 200 2.29 -17.03 2.74
N VAL A 201 1.00 -17.20 3.04
CA VAL A 201 0.54 -17.80 4.30
C VAL A 201 0.38 -19.32 4.21
N LEU A 202 -0.05 -19.87 3.07
CA LEU A 202 -0.21 -21.32 2.91
C LEU A 202 1.13 -22.08 2.77
N GLY A 203 2.19 -21.41 2.27
CA GLY A 203 3.50 -22.03 2.08
C GLY A 203 4.23 -22.38 3.38
N ILE A 204 4.07 -21.58 4.44
CA ILE A 204 4.80 -21.76 5.70
C ILE A 204 4.14 -22.85 6.56
N VAL A 205 2.80 -22.96 6.55
CA VAL A 205 2.07 -23.98 7.32
C VAL A 205 2.25 -25.40 6.71
N GLY A 206 2.32 -25.51 5.39
CA GLY A 206 2.49 -26.82 4.70
C GLY A 206 3.86 -27.48 4.93
N VAL A 207 4.93 -26.69 5.13
CA VAL A 207 6.28 -27.22 5.37
C VAL A 207 6.46 -27.76 6.79
N TYR A 208 5.68 -27.28 7.77
CA TYR A 208 5.81 -27.74 9.15
C TYR A 208 5.10 -29.08 9.43
N LEU A 209 4.02 -29.40 8.70
CA LEU A 209 3.25 -30.63 8.91
C LEU A 209 3.85 -31.87 8.22
N THR A 210 4.82 -31.70 7.32
CA THR A 210 5.48 -32.81 6.60
C THR A 210 6.78 -33.28 7.27
N ARG A 211 7.30 -32.55 8.26
CA ARG A 211 8.48 -32.97 9.06
C ARG A 211 8.09 -33.52 10.43
N ARG A 212 7.30 -34.60 10.47
CA ARG A 212 7.35 -35.53 11.60
C ARG A 212 8.26 -36.72 11.25
N PRO A 213 9.44 -36.85 11.85
CA PRO A 213 10.23 -38.06 11.71
C PRO A 213 9.54 -39.21 12.47
N ASN A 214 9.39 -40.35 11.80
CA ASN A 214 8.91 -41.59 12.39
C ASN A 214 9.84 -42.03 13.54
N GLN A 215 9.30 -42.17 14.75
CA GLN A 215 9.72 -43.13 15.77
C GLN A 215 8.49 -43.77 16.39
#